data_AF-A0A7Z9WD54-F1
#
_entry.id   AF-A0A7Z9WD54-F1
#
_cell.length_a   1.000
_cell.length_b   1.000
_cell.length_c   1.000
_cell.angle_alpha   90.00
_cell.angle_beta   90.00
_cell.angle_gamma   90.00
#
_symmetry.space_group_name_H-M   'P 1'
#
loop_
_entity.id
_entity.type
_entity.pdbx_description
1 polymer ?
#
loop_
_entity_poly.entity_id
_entity_poly.type
_entity_poly.pdbx_seq_one_letter_code
_entity_poly.pdbx_strand_id
1 'polypeptide(L)'
;MGRRIWTGFGSVICILLLLCIVTLLGVKKIKERSEQAIKGNGLQATLKEVELAHYIWLRRLSDFLGGTLPQLDVELDHTKCKLGAFLRSASKQEAVKLVPSLEQHFQGLEKVHEQLHKTAILIKQTYKKAPKELPSLLAALESILSDWTARIKEALNSPDNKLPEKGELISSDSASWLEGEYVRELKKMDQRFSGPIESIKRAFQGLEMALDTIRSQRVEYRQDFIPSLKAATQEQSKWFRMVLISLLEELDELGVDTDPATSPMGRFLSQALPYAQNLPQLRAILENALSQLKAIYASAQRIGEALEDGETTAAKYIFSNELLIYSNGLEKQLQEAERLHKKVQMQEPAWKTFHQKVLPLVSELQS
;
A
#
# COMPACT_ATOMS: atom_id res chain seq x y z
N MET A 1 -50.39 38.19 -90.60
CA MET A 1 -50.77 37.62 -89.28
C MET A 1 -49.99 36.35 -88.90
N GLY A 2 -49.70 35.40 -89.82
CA GLY A 2 -49.06 34.12 -89.48
C GLY A 2 -47.68 34.18 -88.79
N ARG A 3 -46.84 35.18 -89.09
CA ARG A 3 -45.46 35.27 -88.57
C ARG A 3 -45.37 35.61 -87.06
N ARG A 4 -46.38 36.29 -86.49
CA ARG A 4 -46.43 36.60 -85.04
C ARG A 4 -46.99 35.44 -84.19
N ILE A 5 -47.86 34.62 -84.78
CA ILE A 5 -48.40 33.42 -84.12
C ILE A 5 -47.33 32.31 -84.09
N TRP A 6 -46.55 32.17 -85.16
CA TRP A 6 -45.45 31.18 -85.23
C TRP A 6 -44.32 31.43 -84.24
N THR A 7 -43.98 32.69 -83.95
CA THR A 7 -42.95 33.02 -82.94
C THR A 7 -43.41 32.70 -81.52
N GLY A 8 -44.69 32.93 -81.21
CA GLY A 8 -45.26 32.57 -79.91
C GLY A 8 -45.36 31.06 -79.74
N PHE A 9 -45.88 30.36 -80.74
CA PHE A 9 -46.04 28.91 -80.70
C PHE A 9 -44.68 28.17 -80.71
N GLY A 10 -43.73 28.63 -81.51
CA GLY A 10 -42.36 28.11 -81.52
C GLY A 10 -41.63 28.32 -80.19
N SER A 11 -41.82 29.46 -79.54
CA SER A 11 -41.30 29.75 -78.19
C SER A 11 -41.83 28.74 -77.15
N VAL A 12 -43.14 28.50 -77.13
CA VAL A 12 -43.76 27.54 -76.21
C VAL A 12 -43.24 26.12 -76.46
N ILE A 13 -43.13 25.70 -77.73
CA ILE A 13 -42.55 24.39 -78.07
C ILE A 13 -41.09 24.28 -77.62
N CYS A 14 -40.26 25.31 -77.86
CA CYS A 14 -38.87 25.31 -77.42
C CYS A 14 -38.75 25.22 -75.89
N ILE A 15 -39.60 25.93 -75.14
CA ILE A 15 -39.63 25.86 -73.67
C ILE A 15 -40.07 24.47 -73.21
N LEU A 16 -41.08 23.86 -73.85
CA LEU A 16 -41.53 22.51 -73.53
C LEU A 16 -40.46 21.45 -73.82
N LEU A 17 -39.74 21.58 -74.93
CA LEU A 17 -38.61 20.71 -75.26
C LEU A 17 -37.46 20.87 -74.25
N LEU A 18 -37.17 22.10 -73.82
CA LEU A 18 -36.15 22.37 -72.81
C LEU A 18 -36.55 21.79 -71.45
N LEU A 19 -37.82 21.93 -71.03
CA LEU A 19 -38.36 21.27 -69.84
C LEU A 19 -38.26 19.75 -69.94
N CYS A 20 -38.58 19.16 -71.10
CA CYS A 20 -38.45 17.73 -71.33
C CYS A 20 -36.98 17.26 -71.19
N ILE A 21 -36.02 18.01 -71.73
CA ILE A 21 -34.61 17.69 -71.59
C ILE A 21 -34.15 17.81 -70.12
N VAL A 22 -34.51 18.90 -69.43
CA VAL A 22 -34.15 19.10 -68.02
C VAL A 22 -34.74 18.01 -67.12
N THR A 23 -35.99 17.61 -67.36
CA THR A 23 -36.63 16.52 -66.61
C THR A 23 -35.98 15.17 -66.88
N LEU A 24 -35.64 14.86 -68.14
CA LEU A 24 -34.92 13.62 -68.48
C LEU A 24 -33.51 13.57 -67.86
N LEU A 25 -32.78 14.69 -67.85
CA LEU A 25 -31.47 14.79 -67.18
C LEU A 25 -31.60 14.71 -65.65
N GLY A 26 -32.63 15.33 -65.08
CA GLY A 26 -32.95 15.28 -63.66
C GLY A 26 -33.27 13.86 -63.17
N VAL A 27 -34.12 13.13 -63.90
CA VAL A 27 -34.48 11.75 -63.57
C VAL A 27 -33.27 10.82 -63.64
N LYS A 28 -32.39 10.97 -64.64
CA LYS A 28 -31.13 10.22 -64.72
C LYS A 28 -30.24 10.46 -63.49
N LYS A 29 -30.06 11.73 -63.11
CA LYS A 29 -29.26 12.12 -61.93
C LYS A 29 -29.85 11.61 -60.60
N ILE A 30 -31.17 11.55 -60.48
CA ILE A 30 -31.86 11.00 -59.31
C ILE A 30 -31.69 9.48 -59.24
N LYS A 31 -31.77 8.78 -60.37
CA LYS A 31 -31.55 7.34 -60.44
C LYS A 31 -30.13 6.96 -60.00
N GLU A 32 -29.11 7.66 -60.52
CA GLU A 32 -27.71 7.43 -60.12
C GLU A 32 -27.46 7.66 -58.63
N ARG A 33 -28.02 8.74 -58.06
CA ARG A 33 -27.93 9.03 -56.62
C ARG A 33 -28.67 7.98 -55.77
N SER A 34 -29.81 7.48 -56.24
CA SER A 34 -30.58 6.44 -55.55
C SER A 34 -29.85 5.11 -55.56
N GLU A 35 -29.23 4.73 -56.68
CA GLU A 35 -28.40 3.52 -56.77
C GLU A 35 -27.17 3.61 -55.85
N GLN A 36 -26.51 4.77 -55.77
CA GLN A 36 -25.41 4.99 -54.84
C GLN A 36 -25.85 4.90 -53.38
N ALA A 37 -27.01 5.48 -53.02
CA ALA A 37 -27.56 5.41 -51.67
C ALA A 37 -27.95 3.97 -51.26
N ILE A 38 -28.55 3.20 -52.17
CA ILE A 38 -28.90 1.79 -51.94
C ILE A 38 -27.63 0.96 -51.69
N LYS A 39 -26.59 1.13 -52.52
CA LYS A 39 -25.32 0.42 -52.33
C LYS A 39 -24.61 0.82 -51.04
N GLY A 40 -24.65 2.11 -50.68
CA GLY A 40 -24.12 2.62 -49.41
C GLY A 40 -24.83 2.01 -48.19
N ASN A 41 -26.17 1.95 -48.21
CA ASN A 41 -26.96 1.32 -47.15
C ASN A 41 -26.68 -0.19 -47.06
N GLY A 42 -26.51 -0.88 -48.18
CA GLY A 42 -26.14 -2.30 -48.22
C GLY A 42 -24.77 -2.57 -47.61
N LEU A 43 -23.78 -1.72 -47.91
CA LEU A 43 -22.45 -1.78 -47.28
C LEU A 43 -22.55 -1.55 -45.76
N GLN A 44 -23.29 -0.53 -45.33
CA GLN A 44 -23.46 -0.24 -43.90
C GLN A 44 -24.14 -1.40 -43.15
N ALA A 45 -25.17 -2.01 -43.75
CA ALA A 45 -25.82 -3.18 -43.18
C ALA A 45 -24.83 -4.35 -43.04
N THR A 46 -24.02 -4.60 -44.07
CA THR A 46 -22.99 -5.65 -44.06
C THR A 46 -21.95 -5.42 -42.95
N LEU A 47 -21.46 -4.18 -42.82
CA LEU A 47 -20.48 -3.84 -41.78
C LEU A 47 -21.04 -3.98 -40.36
N LYS A 48 -22.32 -3.62 -40.15
CA LYS A 48 -23.01 -3.85 -38.86
C LYS A 48 -23.13 -5.33 -38.53
N GLU A 49 -23.44 -6.17 -39.52
CA GLU A 49 -23.47 -7.62 -39.30
C GLU A 49 -22.10 -8.20 -38.96
N VAL A 50 -21.05 -7.68 -39.60
CA VAL A 50 -19.66 -8.04 -39.31
C VAL A 50 -19.31 -7.67 -37.87
N GLU A 51 -19.62 -6.45 -37.45
CA GLU A 51 -19.37 -5.96 -36.10
C GLU A 51 -20.08 -6.81 -35.05
N LEU A 52 -21.37 -7.09 -35.24
CA LEU A 52 -22.15 -7.94 -34.34
C LEU A 52 -21.56 -9.35 -34.25
N ALA A 53 -21.12 -9.92 -35.39
CA ALA A 53 -20.49 -11.24 -35.40
C ALA A 53 -19.18 -11.25 -34.58
N HIS A 54 -18.36 -10.20 -34.68
CA HIS A 54 -17.12 -10.09 -33.91
C HIS A 54 -17.37 -9.79 -32.42
N TYR A 55 -18.45 -9.08 -32.10
CA TYR A 55 -18.89 -8.92 -30.71
C TYR A 55 -19.26 -10.27 -30.07
N ILE A 56 -20.03 -11.11 -30.78
CA ILE A 56 -20.37 -12.45 -30.33
C ILE A 56 -19.12 -13.33 -30.20
N TRP A 57 -18.20 -13.25 -31.17
CA TRP A 57 -16.92 -13.95 -31.13
C TRP A 57 -16.10 -13.57 -29.90
N LEU A 58 -15.99 -12.27 -29.61
CA LEU A 58 -15.24 -11.75 -28.46
C LEU A 58 -15.87 -12.19 -27.13
N ARG A 59 -17.21 -12.16 -27.04
CA ARG A 59 -17.93 -12.64 -25.86
C ARG A 59 -17.62 -14.12 -25.58
N ARG A 60 -17.66 -14.97 -26.61
CA ARG A 60 -17.31 -16.40 -26.45
C ARG A 60 -15.86 -16.61 -26.03
N LEU A 61 -14.92 -15.83 -26.58
CA LEU A 61 -13.53 -15.87 -26.14
C LEU A 61 -13.41 -15.47 -24.66
N SER A 62 -14.12 -14.42 -24.23
CA SER A 62 -14.17 -13.98 -22.83
C SER A 62 -14.77 -15.05 -21.91
N ASP A 63 -15.88 -15.67 -22.32
CA ASP A 63 -16.53 -16.75 -21.57
C ASP A 63 -15.62 -18.00 -21.44
N PHE A 64 -14.83 -18.31 -22.47
CA PHE A 64 -13.80 -19.35 -22.41
C PHE A 64 -12.68 -19.00 -21.42
N LEU A 65 -12.13 -17.79 -21.50
CA LEU A 65 -11.07 -17.33 -20.61
C LEU A 65 -11.53 -17.28 -19.14
N GLY A 66 -12.76 -16.82 -18.90
CA GLY A 66 -13.41 -16.82 -17.58
C GLY A 66 -13.82 -18.21 -17.08
N GLY A 67 -13.66 -19.25 -17.89
CA GLY A 67 -13.91 -20.63 -17.51
C GLY A 67 -15.38 -21.06 -17.52
N THR A 68 -16.29 -20.19 -18.01
CA THR A 68 -17.71 -20.47 -18.25
C THR A 68 -17.89 -21.48 -19.38
N LEU A 69 -17.08 -21.38 -20.45
CA LEU A 69 -17.05 -22.37 -21.53
C LEU A 69 -15.88 -23.34 -21.33
N PRO A 70 -16.09 -24.66 -21.50
CA PRO A 70 -15.04 -25.67 -21.31
C PRO A 70 -14.02 -25.70 -22.46
N GLN A 71 -14.39 -25.19 -23.63
CA GLN A 71 -13.54 -25.15 -24.82
C GLN A 71 -13.79 -23.88 -25.64
N LEU A 72 -12.75 -23.41 -26.32
CA LEU A 72 -12.87 -22.28 -27.23
C LEU A 72 -13.50 -22.73 -28.56
N ASP A 73 -14.81 -22.49 -28.68
CA ASP A 73 -15.64 -22.76 -29.86
C ASP A 73 -15.95 -21.46 -30.63
N VAL A 74 -14.94 -20.97 -31.34
CA VAL A 74 -15.02 -19.82 -32.26
C VAL A 74 -14.19 -20.09 -33.52
N GLU A 75 -14.51 -19.41 -34.62
CA GLU A 75 -13.70 -19.46 -35.85
C GLU A 75 -12.33 -18.81 -35.60
N LEU A 76 -11.25 -19.52 -35.95
CA LEU A 76 -9.87 -19.09 -35.73
C LEU A 76 -9.20 -18.65 -37.03
N ASP A 77 -9.72 -19.04 -38.18
CA ASP A 77 -9.26 -18.59 -39.48
C ASP A 77 -9.87 -17.22 -39.80
N HIS A 78 -9.02 -16.19 -39.80
CA HIS A 78 -9.42 -14.81 -40.11
C HIS A 78 -10.02 -14.66 -41.52
N THR A 79 -9.84 -15.62 -42.43
CA THR A 79 -10.42 -15.56 -43.77
C THR A 79 -11.84 -16.12 -43.85
N LYS A 80 -12.27 -16.90 -42.84
CA LYS A 80 -13.57 -17.61 -42.83
C LYS A 80 -14.66 -16.89 -42.07
N CYS A 81 -14.31 -15.95 -41.18
CA CYS A 81 -15.32 -15.17 -40.45
C CYS A 81 -16.07 -14.20 -41.39
N LYS A 82 -17.17 -13.61 -40.92
CA LYS A 82 -17.97 -12.66 -41.74
C LYS A 82 -17.13 -11.51 -42.31
N LEU A 83 -16.16 -10.98 -41.56
CA LEU A 83 -15.25 -9.93 -42.04
C LEU A 83 -14.28 -10.46 -43.10
N GLY A 84 -13.64 -11.61 -42.85
CA GLY A 84 -12.73 -12.25 -43.79
C GLY A 84 -13.40 -12.57 -45.12
N ALA A 85 -14.61 -13.13 -45.06
CA ALA A 85 -15.43 -13.41 -46.24
C ALA A 85 -15.82 -12.11 -46.98
N PHE A 86 -16.23 -11.07 -46.24
CA PHE A 86 -16.55 -9.77 -46.83
C PHE A 86 -15.34 -9.15 -47.53
N LEU A 87 -14.16 -9.10 -46.90
CA LEU A 87 -12.94 -8.51 -47.46
C LEU A 87 -12.49 -9.18 -48.77
N ARG A 88 -12.82 -10.47 -48.94
CA ARG A 88 -12.53 -11.27 -50.15
C ARG A 88 -13.69 -11.30 -51.16
N SER A 89 -14.83 -10.69 -50.84
CA SER A 89 -16.04 -10.72 -51.67
C SER A 89 -16.00 -9.69 -52.81
N ALA A 90 -16.84 -9.90 -53.82
CA ALA A 90 -17.13 -8.88 -54.83
C ALA A 90 -17.68 -7.59 -54.19
N SER A 91 -18.40 -7.68 -53.07
CA SER A 91 -18.97 -6.53 -52.36
C SER A 91 -17.89 -5.58 -51.82
N LYS A 92 -16.72 -6.07 -51.40
CA LYS A 92 -15.57 -5.20 -51.05
C LYS A 92 -15.07 -4.42 -52.26
N GLN A 93 -14.97 -5.08 -53.41
CA GLN A 93 -14.53 -4.42 -54.65
C GLN A 93 -15.53 -3.34 -55.09
N GLU A 94 -16.83 -3.61 -54.95
CA GLU A 94 -17.88 -2.62 -55.22
C GLU A 94 -17.83 -1.44 -54.25
N ALA A 95 -17.61 -1.70 -52.96
CA ALA A 95 -17.45 -0.65 -51.95
C ALA A 95 -16.26 0.28 -52.27
N VAL A 96 -15.14 -0.27 -52.71
CA VAL A 96 -13.95 0.50 -53.11
C VAL A 96 -14.19 1.28 -54.41
N LYS A 97 -14.92 0.72 -55.37
CA LYS A 97 -15.32 1.47 -56.58
C LYS A 97 -16.20 2.68 -56.24
N LEU A 98 -17.05 2.57 -55.22
CA LEU A 98 -17.90 3.67 -54.75
C LEU A 98 -17.11 4.71 -53.95
N VAL A 99 -16.19 4.25 -53.10
CA VAL A 99 -15.37 5.11 -52.22
C VAL A 99 -13.92 4.61 -52.24
N PRO A 100 -13.07 5.11 -53.15
CA PRO A 100 -11.70 4.61 -53.32
C PRO A 100 -10.83 4.69 -52.07
N SER A 101 -11.08 5.66 -51.18
CA SER A 101 -10.35 5.80 -49.91
C SER A 101 -10.56 4.62 -48.96
N LEU A 102 -11.59 3.78 -49.15
CA LEU A 102 -11.83 2.59 -48.32
C LEU A 102 -10.77 1.50 -48.53
N GLU A 103 -10.06 1.48 -49.67
CA GLU A 103 -9.05 0.45 -49.96
C GLU A 103 -7.99 0.40 -48.85
N GLN A 104 -7.42 1.55 -48.50
CA GLN A 104 -6.41 1.65 -47.45
C GLN A 104 -6.96 1.27 -46.07
N HIS A 105 -8.21 1.61 -45.78
CA HIS A 105 -8.86 1.26 -44.51
C HIS A 105 -9.10 -0.24 -44.39
N PHE A 106 -9.55 -0.89 -45.47
CA PHE A 106 -9.74 -2.34 -45.49
C PHE A 106 -8.41 -3.11 -45.38
N GLN A 107 -7.35 -2.64 -46.03
CA GLN A 107 -6.01 -3.23 -45.87
C GLN A 107 -5.48 -3.11 -44.44
N GLY A 108 -5.65 -1.94 -43.81
CA GLY A 108 -5.29 -1.76 -42.40
C GLY A 108 -6.10 -2.67 -41.46
N LEU A 109 -7.40 -2.79 -41.73
CA LEU A 109 -8.32 -3.65 -40.99
C LEU A 109 -7.95 -5.14 -41.12
N GLU A 110 -7.60 -5.60 -42.32
CA GLU A 110 -7.20 -6.99 -42.57
C GLU A 110 -5.99 -7.39 -41.72
N LYS A 111 -4.98 -6.51 -41.63
CA LYS A 111 -3.76 -6.76 -40.83
C LYS A 111 -4.06 -6.91 -39.34
N VAL A 112 -4.84 -6.01 -38.75
CA VAL A 112 -5.18 -6.10 -37.31
C VAL A 112 -6.12 -7.27 -37.03
N HIS A 113 -6.99 -7.59 -37.98
CA HIS A 113 -7.90 -8.73 -37.91
C HIS A 113 -7.15 -10.08 -37.94
N GLU A 114 -6.16 -10.22 -38.82
CA GLU A 114 -5.27 -11.39 -38.85
C GLU A 114 -4.54 -11.56 -37.51
N GLN A 115 -4.02 -10.47 -36.93
CA GLN A 115 -3.34 -10.49 -35.63
C GLN A 115 -4.27 -10.91 -34.49
N LEU A 116 -5.52 -10.42 -34.49
CA LEU A 116 -6.52 -10.80 -33.49
C LEU A 116 -6.78 -12.31 -33.51
N HIS A 117 -6.99 -12.89 -34.69
CA HIS A 117 -7.22 -14.32 -34.84
C HIS A 117 -5.98 -15.16 -34.47
N LYS A 118 -4.77 -14.73 -34.86
CA LYS A 118 -3.52 -15.35 -34.41
C LYS A 118 -3.40 -15.36 -32.89
N THR A 119 -3.85 -14.29 -32.23
CA THR A 119 -3.86 -14.21 -30.76
C THR A 119 -4.83 -15.22 -30.16
N ALA A 120 -6.03 -15.40 -30.74
CA ALA A 120 -6.96 -16.43 -30.30
C ALA A 120 -6.44 -17.86 -30.50
N ILE A 121 -5.70 -18.12 -31.59
CA ILE A 121 -4.99 -19.40 -31.79
C ILE A 121 -3.97 -19.62 -30.68
N LEU A 122 -3.15 -18.61 -30.39
CA LEU A 122 -2.14 -18.69 -29.33
C LEU A 122 -2.79 -18.92 -27.96
N ILE A 123 -3.89 -18.22 -27.65
CA ILE A 123 -4.69 -18.44 -26.44
C ILE A 123 -5.17 -19.90 -26.41
N LYS A 124 -5.76 -20.43 -27.47
CA LYS A 124 -6.24 -21.82 -27.50
C LYS A 124 -5.12 -22.83 -27.25
N GLN A 125 -3.92 -22.56 -27.74
CA GLN A 125 -2.76 -23.45 -27.60
C GLN A 125 -2.12 -23.37 -26.21
N THR A 126 -2.11 -22.20 -25.59
CA THR A 126 -1.37 -21.93 -24.34
C THR A 126 -2.26 -21.85 -23.11
N TYR A 127 -3.57 -21.67 -23.27
CA TYR A 127 -4.52 -21.60 -22.17
C TYR A 127 -4.61 -22.95 -21.47
N LYS A 128 -4.26 -22.93 -20.19
CA LYS A 128 -4.54 -24.01 -19.25
C LYS A 128 -5.47 -23.44 -18.19
N LYS A 129 -6.62 -24.08 -18.00
CA LYS A 129 -7.56 -23.69 -16.96
C LYS A 129 -6.84 -23.81 -15.61
N ALA A 130 -6.82 -22.70 -14.85
CA ALA A 130 -6.35 -22.75 -13.47
C ALA A 130 -7.24 -23.71 -12.67
N PRO A 131 -6.70 -24.45 -11.69
CA PRO A 131 -7.52 -25.27 -10.81
C PRO A 131 -8.60 -24.43 -10.13
N LYS A 132 -9.78 -25.02 -9.93
CA LYS A 132 -10.96 -24.31 -9.39
C LYS A 132 -10.72 -23.79 -7.98
N GLU A 133 -9.85 -24.49 -7.24
CA GLU A 133 -9.56 -24.25 -5.83
C GLU A 133 -8.55 -23.11 -5.64
N LEU A 134 -7.75 -22.78 -6.67
CA LEU A 134 -6.65 -21.82 -6.54
C LEU A 134 -7.10 -20.41 -6.11
N PRO A 135 -8.15 -19.80 -6.70
CA PRO A 135 -8.59 -18.46 -6.27
C PRO A 135 -9.03 -18.41 -4.80
N SER A 136 -9.79 -19.42 -4.33
CA SER A 136 -10.21 -19.49 -2.93
C SER A 136 -9.02 -19.68 -1.98
N LEU A 137 -8.02 -20.47 -2.38
CA LEU A 137 -6.81 -20.68 -1.58
C LEU A 137 -5.97 -19.40 -1.48
N LEU A 138 -5.84 -18.63 -2.57
CA LEU A 138 -5.13 -17.35 -2.57
C LEU A 138 -5.86 -16.31 -1.70
N ALA A 139 -7.19 -16.22 -1.79
CA ALA A 139 -7.98 -15.32 -0.94
C ALA A 139 -7.85 -15.69 0.55
N ALA A 140 -7.84 -16.99 0.87
CA ALA A 140 -7.65 -17.45 2.23
C ALA A 140 -6.24 -17.14 2.77
N LEU A 141 -5.20 -17.25 1.93
CA LEU A 141 -3.84 -16.82 2.27
C LEU A 141 -3.76 -15.32 2.55
N GLU A 142 -4.37 -14.50 1.69
CA GLU A 142 -4.40 -13.04 1.86
C GLU A 142 -5.07 -12.63 3.17
N SER A 143 -6.20 -13.27 3.50
CA SER A 143 -6.92 -13.03 4.77
C SER A 143 -6.02 -13.32 5.98
N ILE A 144 -5.35 -14.48 6.00
CA ILE A 144 -4.48 -14.85 7.13
C ILE A 144 -3.28 -13.89 7.23
N LEU A 145 -2.67 -13.52 6.11
CA LEU A 145 -1.55 -12.58 6.09
C LEU A 145 -1.95 -11.22 6.67
N SER A 146 -3.15 -10.75 6.32
CA SER A 146 -3.72 -9.50 6.83
C SER A 146 -3.95 -9.57 8.34
N ASP A 147 -4.61 -10.62 8.82
CA ASP A 147 -4.89 -10.85 10.24
C ASP A 147 -3.61 -10.98 11.08
N TRP A 148 -2.63 -11.73 10.56
CA TRP A 148 -1.33 -11.91 11.20
C TRP A 148 -0.58 -10.57 11.33
N THR A 149 -0.59 -9.76 10.26
CA THR A 149 0.04 -8.43 10.25
C THR A 149 -0.66 -7.47 11.22
N ALA A 150 -1.99 -7.50 11.27
CA ALA A 150 -2.79 -6.69 12.20
C ALA A 150 -2.46 -7.02 13.66
N ARG A 151 -2.37 -8.31 14.01
CA ARG A 151 -2.01 -8.74 15.37
C ARG A 151 -0.63 -8.31 15.80
N ILE A 152 0.35 -8.30 14.90
CA ILE A 152 1.67 -7.74 15.21
C ILE A 152 1.55 -6.25 15.50
N LYS A 153 0.84 -5.50 14.64
CA LYS A 153 0.62 -4.06 14.83
C LYS A 153 -0.04 -3.76 16.18
N GLU A 154 -1.07 -4.53 16.55
CA GLU A 154 -1.74 -4.41 17.84
C GLU A 154 -0.81 -4.75 19.02
N ALA A 155 0.03 -5.77 18.89
CA ALA A 155 1.05 -6.12 19.89
C ALA A 155 2.16 -5.07 20.03
N LEU A 156 2.47 -4.33 18.97
CA LEU A 156 3.41 -3.22 19.01
C LEU A 156 2.80 -1.95 19.62
N ASN A 157 1.48 -1.75 19.47
CA ASN A 157 0.76 -0.64 20.09
C ASN A 157 0.45 -0.88 21.57
N SER A 158 0.21 -2.14 21.96
CA SER A 158 -0.08 -2.52 23.34
C SER A 158 0.79 -3.72 23.74
N PRO A 159 1.79 -3.51 24.61
CA PRO A 159 2.70 -4.56 25.07
C PRO A 159 2.02 -5.73 25.80
N ASP A 160 0.78 -5.56 26.26
CA ASP A 160 -0.01 -6.63 26.89
C ASP A 160 -0.58 -7.64 25.87
N ASN A 161 -0.74 -7.21 24.61
CA ASN A 161 -1.24 -8.08 23.55
C ASN A 161 -0.20 -9.15 23.17
N LYS A 162 -0.63 -10.34 22.79
CA LYS A 162 0.31 -11.40 22.38
C LYS A 162 0.70 -11.24 20.92
N LEU A 163 2.00 -11.38 20.64
CA LEU A 163 2.48 -11.59 19.28
C LEU A 163 1.98 -12.94 18.74
N PRO A 164 1.84 -13.12 17.42
CA PRO A 164 1.58 -14.43 16.82
C PRO A 164 2.59 -15.49 17.28
N GLU A 165 2.13 -16.75 17.29
CA GLU A 165 2.99 -17.89 17.61
C GLU A 165 3.93 -18.20 16.44
N LYS A 166 5.08 -18.79 16.76
CA LYS A 166 6.06 -19.19 15.74
C LYS A 166 5.48 -20.34 14.91
N GLY A 167 5.53 -20.19 13.59
CA GLY A 167 5.00 -21.17 12.64
C GLY A 167 3.50 -21.08 12.43
N GLU A 168 2.79 -20.20 13.15
CA GLU A 168 1.34 -20.03 13.04
C GLU A 168 0.88 -19.72 11.61
N LEU A 169 1.66 -18.91 10.89
CA LEU A 169 1.36 -18.51 9.52
C LEU A 169 1.37 -19.73 8.57
N ILE A 170 2.38 -20.60 8.72
CA ILE A 170 2.62 -21.77 7.86
C ILE A 170 1.74 -22.96 8.28
N SER A 171 1.47 -23.12 9.58
CA SER A 171 0.65 -24.21 10.12
C SER A 171 -0.85 -23.99 9.97
N SER A 172 -1.29 -22.79 9.56
CA SER A 172 -2.69 -22.52 9.33
C SER A 172 -3.27 -23.43 8.25
N ASP A 173 -4.53 -23.85 8.41
CA ASP A 173 -5.21 -24.71 7.43
C ASP A 173 -5.15 -24.08 6.02
N SER A 174 -5.26 -22.76 5.91
CA SER A 174 -5.21 -22.02 4.66
C SER A 174 -3.81 -21.85 4.06
N ALA A 175 -2.73 -22.15 4.78
CA ALA A 175 -1.36 -22.15 4.26
C ALA A 175 -0.75 -23.55 4.14
N SER A 176 -1.32 -24.53 4.84
CA SER A 176 -0.86 -25.92 4.84
C SER A 176 -0.79 -26.53 3.43
N TRP A 177 -1.64 -26.07 2.50
CA TRP A 177 -1.63 -26.51 1.11
C TRP A 177 -0.33 -26.18 0.37
N LEU A 178 0.43 -25.16 0.82
CA LEU A 178 1.73 -24.78 0.24
C LEU A 178 2.78 -25.89 0.38
N GLU A 179 2.62 -26.76 1.38
CA GLU A 179 3.48 -27.94 1.60
C GLU A 179 2.81 -29.26 1.16
N GLY A 180 1.55 -29.19 0.71
CA GLY A 180 0.70 -30.34 0.46
C GLY A 180 0.82 -30.94 -0.95
N GLU A 181 -0.02 -31.96 -1.18
CA GLU A 181 -0.16 -32.63 -2.48
C GLU A 181 -0.63 -31.69 -3.59
N TYR A 182 -1.45 -30.69 -3.25
CA TYR A 182 -1.99 -29.72 -4.19
C TYR A 182 -0.90 -28.92 -4.94
N VAL A 183 0.18 -28.50 -4.25
CA VAL A 183 1.33 -27.83 -4.90
C VAL A 183 2.07 -28.75 -5.85
N ARG A 184 2.18 -30.05 -5.52
CA ARG A 184 2.80 -31.03 -6.41
C ARG A 184 2.00 -31.18 -7.69
N GLU A 185 0.68 -31.25 -7.59
CA GLU A 185 -0.21 -31.33 -8.75
C GLU A 185 -0.21 -30.04 -9.58
N LEU A 186 -0.20 -28.86 -8.93
CA LEU A 186 -0.04 -27.57 -9.62
C LEU A 186 1.25 -27.51 -10.45
N LYS A 187 2.38 -27.92 -9.86
CA LYS A 187 3.69 -27.93 -10.55
C LYS A 187 3.72 -28.93 -11.71
N LYS A 188 3.01 -30.07 -11.61
CA LYS A 188 2.85 -31.03 -12.72
C LYS A 188 1.99 -30.47 -13.86
N MET A 189 0.91 -29.75 -13.53
CA MET A 189 0.04 -29.13 -14.52
C MET A 189 0.77 -28.03 -15.31
N ASP A 190 1.52 -27.18 -14.62
CA ASP A 190 2.29 -26.10 -15.22
C ASP A 190 3.51 -25.71 -14.38
N GLN A 191 4.70 -25.88 -14.96
CA GLN A 191 5.97 -25.53 -14.31
C GLN A 191 6.08 -24.04 -13.96
N ARG A 192 5.27 -23.16 -14.58
CA ARG A 192 5.24 -21.72 -14.26
C ARG A 192 4.80 -21.44 -12.82
N PHE A 193 4.08 -22.36 -12.17
CA PHE A 193 3.71 -22.20 -10.75
C PHE A 193 4.89 -22.40 -9.78
N SER A 194 5.98 -23.03 -10.22
CA SER A 194 7.13 -23.30 -9.35
C SER A 194 7.75 -22.02 -8.80
N GLY A 195 7.99 -21.01 -9.64
CA GLY A 195 8.59 -19.74 -9.22
C GLY A 195 7.78 -19.00 -8.15
N PRO A 196 6.50 -18.67 -8.42
CA PRO A 196 5.63 -17.99 -7.47
C PRO A 196 5.48 -18.74 -6.13
N ILE A 197 5.29 -20.06 -6.16
CA ILE A 197 5.13 -20.86 -4.94
C ILE A 197 6.39 -20.79 -4.07
N GLU A 198 7.58 -20.93 -4.66
CA GLU A 198 8.83 -20.78 -3.90
C GLU A 198 9.03 -19.35 -3.37
N SER A 199 8.55 -18.32 -4.08
CA SER A 199 8.58 -16.95 -3.58
C SER A 199 7.69 -16.78 -2.35
N ILE A 200 6.46 -17.33 -2.39
CA ILE A 200 5.54 -17.29 -1.25
C ILE A 200 6.18 -17.97 -0.02
N LYS A 201 6.76 -19.16 -0.20
CA LYS A 201 7.44 -19.89 0.88
C LYS A 201 8.59 -19.10 1.50
N ARG A 202 9.45 -18.50 0.66
CA ARG A 202 10.56 -17.66 1.14
C ARG A 202 10.06 -16.43 1.88
N ALA A 203 9.01 -15.77 1.39
CA ALA A 203 8.42 -14.64 2.07
C ALA A 203 7.87 -15.03 3.45
N PHE A 204 7.19 -16.17 3.56
CA PHE A 204 6.67 -16.69 4.83
C PHE A 204 7.80 -16.98 5.84
N GLN A 205 8.90 -17.60 5.37
CA GLN A 205 10.10 -17.78 6.21
C GLN A 205 10.69 -16.43 6.65
N GLY A 206 10.75 -15.44 5.75
CA GLY A 206 11.20 -14.10 6.07
C GLY A 206 10.33 -13.39 7.11
N LEU A 207 9.00 -13.57 7.03
CA LEU A 207 8.04 -13.05 8.00
C LEU A 207 8.24 -13.69 9.39
N GLU A 208 8.45 -15.00 9.47
CA GLU A 208 8.76 -15.70 10.73
C GLU A 208 10.08 -15.21 11.34
N MET A 209 11.13 -15.02 10.53
CA MET A 209 12.40 -14.46 11.01
C MET A 209 12.25 -13.01 11.51
N ALA A 210 11.41 -12.21 10.84
CA ALA A 210 11.10 -10.86 11.26
C ALA A 210 10.31 -10.85 12.58
N LEU A 211 9.37 -11.78 12.75
CA LEU A 211 8.62 -11.97 14.00
C LEU A 211 9.53 -12.37 15.16
N ASP A 212 10.48 -13.29 14.95
CA ASP A 212 11.47 -13.64 15.97
C ASP A 212 12.34 -12.43 16.36
N THR A 213 12.72 -11.61 15.38
CA THR A 213 13.44 -10.35 15.63
C THR A 213 12.58 -9.38 16.46
N ILE A 214 11.32 -9.16 16.09
CA ILE A 214 10.36 -8.31 16.83
C ILE A 214 10.19 -8.81 18.26
N ARG A 215 10.04 -10.13 18.45
CA ARG A 215 9.88 -10.75 19.76
C ARG A 215 11.10 -10.49 20.64
N SER A 216 12.31 -10.60 20.09
CA SER A 216 13.56 -10.32 20.82
C SER A 216 13.76 -8.84 21.16
N GLN A 217 13.13 -7.93 20.40
CA GLN A 217 13.21 -6.48 20.58
C GLN A 217 12.12 -5.92 21.48
N ARG A 218 11.08 -6.71 21.76
CA ARG A 218 9.98 -6.30 22.62
C ARG A 218 10.47 -6.24 24.06
N VAL A 219 10.34 -5.07 24.67
CA VAL A 219 10.72 -4.88 26.07
C VAL A 219 9.45 -4.67 26.89
N GLU A 220 9.33 -5.41 27.99
CA GLU A 220 8.31 -5.17 29.00
C GLU A 220 8.58 -3.80 29.64
N TYR A 221 7.63 -2.86 29.52
CA TYR A 221 7.80 -1.51 30.03
C TYR A 221 7.00 -1.32 31.33
N ARG A 222 7.61 -0.60 32.28
CA ARG A 222 6.96 -0.26 33.55
C ARG A 222 6.00 0.92 33.33
N GLN A 223 4.68 0.67 33.35
CA GLN A 223 3.65 1.70 33.09
C GLN A 223 3.71 2.89 34.05
N ASP A 224 4.08 2.67 35.31
CA ASP A 224 4.18 3.70 36.34
C ASP A 224 5.50 4.49 36.33
N PHE A 225 6.46 4.16 35.44
CA PHE A 225 7.78 4.79 35.46
C PHE A 225 7.72 6.32 35.29
N ILE A 226 7.01 6.82 34.27
CA ILE A 226 6.89 8.27 34.03
C ILE A 226 6.08 8.97 35.14
N PRO A 227 4.90 8.46 35.57
CA PRO A 227 4.19 9.02 36.73
C PRO A 227 5.06 9.09 38.00
N SER A 228 5.75 8.00 38.33
CA SER A 228 6.62 7.90 39.52
C SER A 228 7.83 8.84 39.42
N LEU A 229 8.46 8.94 38.24
CA LEU A 229 9.53 9.90 37.97
C LEU A 229 9.06 11.35 38.19
N LYS A 230 7.89 11.72 37.65
CA LYS A 230 7.33 13.06 37.81
C LYS A 230 7.03 13.39 39.26
N ALA A 231 6.43 12.46 40.00
CA ALA A 231 6.17 12.63 41.43
C ALA A 231 7.48 12.82 42.21
N ALA A 232 8.50 12.00 41.94
CA ALA A 232 9.81 12.12 42.56
C ALA A 232 10.49 13.46 42.26
N THR A 233 10.46 13.93 41.02
CA THR A 233 11.03 15.23 40.60
C THR A 233 10.33 16.40 41.28
N GLN A 234 9.01 16.33 41.45
CA GLN A 234 8.25 17.36 42.17
C GLN A 234 8.66 17.45 43.64
N GLU A 235 8.78 16.32 44.33
CA GLU A 235 9.25 16.30 45.72
C GLU A 235 10.71 16.77 45.85
N GLN A 236 11.59 16.37 44.92
CA GLN A 236 12.98 16.85 44.90
C GLN A 236 13.03 18.38 44.72
N SER A 237 12.15 18.94 43.89
CA SER A 237 12.06 20.38 43.66
C SER A 237 11.58 21.12 44.92
N LYS A 238 10.65 20.54 45.69
CA LYS A 238 10.22 21.09 46.99
C LYS A 238 11.36 21.07 47.99
N TRP A 239 12.07 19.95 48.10
CA TRP A 239 13.25 19.82 48.96
C TRP A 239 14.31 20.88 48.61
N PHE A 240 14.62 21.07 47.33
CA PHE A 240 15.59 22.06 46.89
C PHE A 240 15.18 23.50 47.25
N ARG A 241 13.88 23.83 47.17
CA ARG A 241 13.37 25.15 47.60
C ARG A 241 13.57 25.38 49.09
N MET A 242 13.39 24.35 49.92
CA MET A 242 13.64 24.47 51.36
C MET A 242 15.11 24.78 51.63
N VAL A 243 16.04 24.08 50.98
CA VAL A 243 17.49 24.40 51.06
C VAL A 243 17.76 25.87 50.71
N LEU A 244 17.17 26.36 49.61
CA LEU A 244 17.35 27.74 49.18
C LEU A 244 16.76 28.74 50.18
N ILE A 245 15.57 28.47 50.75
CA ILE A 245 14.94 29.32 51.75
C ILE A 245 15.84 29.42 53.00
N SER A 246 16.33 28.29 53.51
CA SER A 246 17.22 28.28 54.69
C SER A 246 18.48 29.13 54.48
N LEU A 247 19.05 29.09 53.26
CA LEU A 247 20.20 29.93 52.90
C LEU A 247 19.88 31.42 52.71
N LEU A 248 18.67 31.75 52.24
CA LEU A 248 18.24 33.13 52.02
C LEU A 248 17.82 33.82 53.31
N GLU A 249 17.19 33.07 54.22
CA GLU A 249 16.75 33.55 55.54
C GLU A 249 17.88 33.46 56.59
N GLU A 250 19.04 32.91 56.21
CA GLU A 250 20.21 32.75 57.09
C GLU A 250 19.87 31.98 58.37
N LEU A 251 19.09 30.90 58.21
CA LEU A 251 18.75 29.99 59.30
C LEU A 251 20.00 29.26 59.78
N ASP A 252 20.03 28.95 61.07
CA ASP A 252 21.08 28.18 61.76
C ASP A 252 21.05 26.69 61.42
N GLU A 253 19.94 26.19 60.86
CA GLU A 253 19.81 24.82 60.36
C GLU A 253 19.11 24.75 59.00
N LEU A 254 19.35 23.65 58.28
CA LEU A 254 18.84 23.46 56.93
C LEU A 254 17.35 23.04 56.88
N GLY A 255 16.85 22.42 57.96
CA GLY A 255 15.44 22.03 58.09
C GLY A 255 14.95 20.96 57.11
N VAL A 256 15.86 20.18 56.51
CA VAL A 256 15.54 19.11 55.56
C VAL A 256 16.33 17.83 55.84
N ASP A 257 15.75 16.69 55.47
CA ASP A 257 16.45 15.40 55.47
C ASP A 257 17.61 15.40 54.46
N THR A 258 18.78 14.94 54.90
CA THR A 258 20.03 14.86 54.12
C THR A 258 20.43 13.42 53.78
N ASP A 259 19.57 12.42 54.02
CA ASP A 259 19.75 11.07 53.50
C ASP A 259 19.12 10.92 52.08
N PRO A 260 19.93 10.64 51.03
CA PRO A 260 19.38 10.43 49.70
C PRO A 260 18.51 9.17 49.61
N ALA A 261 18.70 8.15 50.46
CA ALA A 261 17.97 6.88 50.41
C ALA A 261 16.52 7.00 50.90
N THR A 262 16.27 7.92 51.84
CA THR A 262 14.94 8.23 52.37
C THR A 262 14.18 9.23 51.49
N SER A 263 14.86 9.90 50.55
CA SER A 263 14.22 10.83 49.63
C SER A 263 13.26 10.12 48.65
N PRO A 264 12.16 10.77 48.22
CA PRO A 264 11.30 10.24 47.16
C PRO A 264 12.06 9.93 45.86
N MET A 265 13.06 10.74 45.51
CA MET A 265 13.91 10.50 44.33
C MET A 265 14.82 9.28 44.51
N GLY A 266 15.43 9.08 45.68
CA GLY A 266 16.25 7.91 45.96
C GLY A 266 15.44 6.61 45.97
N ARG A 267 14.22 6.64 46.54
CA ARG A 267 13.27 5.52 46.44
C ARG A 267 12.88 5.22 45.00
N PHE A 268 12.61 6.24 44.19
CA PHE A 268 12.33 6.05 42.77
C PHE A 268 13.51 5.39 42.05
N LEU A 269 14.73 5.94 42.19
CA LEU A 269 15.91 5.42 41.50
C LEU A 269 16.25 3.98 41.91
N SER A 270 16.16 3.66 43.21
CA SER A 270 16.39 2.30 43.71
C SER A 270 15.36 1.29 43.17
N GLN A 271 14.09 1.68 43.03
CA GLN A 271 13.05 0.83 42.43
C GLN A 271 13.14 0.74 40.90
N ALA A 272 13.69 1.77 40.25
CA ALA A 272 13.83 1.84 38.80
C ALA A 272 15.04 1.06 38.26
N LEU A 273 16.12 0.92 39.06
CA LEU A 273 17.34 0.22 38.66
C LEU A 273 17.12 -1.27 38.30
N PRO A 274 16.36 -2.07 39.08
CA PRO A 274 16.01 -3.45 38.70
C PRO A 274 15.27 -3.54 37.37
N TYR A 275 14.33 -2.61 37.11
CA TYR A 275 13.61 -2.53 35.84
C TYR A 275 14.56 -2.28 34.66
N ALA A 276 15.62 -1.49 34.86
CA ALA A 276 16.58 -1.19 33.81
C ALA A 276 17.62 -2.30 33.57
N GLN A 277 17.55 -3.44 34.26
CA GLN A 277 18.55 -4.53 34.12
C GLN A 277 18.72 -5.01 32.68
N ASN A 278 17.63 -5.05 31.90
CA ASN A 278 17.63 -5.45 30.49
C ASN A 278 17.67 -4.26 29.52
N LEU A 279 17.89 -3.04 30.03
CA LEU A 279 17.97 -1.80 29.28
C LEU A 279 19.29 -1.07 29.60
N PRO A 280 20.44 -1.52 29.04
CA PRO A 280 21.77 -1.05 29.46
C PRO A 280 21.94 0.47 29.42
N GLN A 281 21.38 1.12 28.39
CA GLN A 281 21.42 2.58 28.27
C GLN A 281 20.62 3.25 29.39
N LEU A 282 19.40 2.78 29.68
CA LEU A 282 18.56 3.33 30.75
C LEU A 282 19.23 3.10 32.12
N ARG A 283 19.82 1.93 32.32
CA ARG A 283 20.55 1.60 33.54
C ARG A 283 21.70 2.57 33.79
N ALA A 284 22.54 2.81 32.79
CA ALA A 284 23.65 3.75 32.90
C ALA A 284 23.16 5.17 33.25
N ILE A 285 22.06 5.62 32.65
CA ILE A 285 21.44 6.92 32.97
C ILE A 285 20.95 6.96 34.43
N LEU A 286 20.27 5.92 34.90
CA LEU A 286 19.75 5.84 36.27
C LEU A 286 20.88 5.74 37.32
N GLU A 287 21.96 5.01 37.02
CA GLU A 287 23.15 4.93 37.88
C GLU A 287 23.85 6.30 37.97
N ASN A 288 23.96 7.02 36.85
CA ASN A 288 24.47 8.38 36.84
C ASN A 288 23.55 9.33 37.63
N ALA A 289 22.24 9.23 37.46
CA ALA A 289 21.27 10.02 38.24
C ALA A 289 21.42 9.76 39.75
N LEU A 290 21.60 8.50 40.16
CA LEU A 290 21.81 8.15 41.56
C LEU A 290 23.14 8.72 42.10
N SER A 291 24.20 8.72 41.29
CA SER A 291 25.47 9.35 41.64
C SER A 291 25.31 10.87 41.85
N GLN A 292 24.63 11.56 40.93
CA GLN A 292 24.33 12.99 41.07
C GLN A 292 23.48 13.27 42.32
N LEU A 293 22.46 12.45 42.59
CA LEU A 293 21.62 12.57 43.78
C LEU A 293 22.46 12.46 45.07
N LYS A 294 23.33 11.46 45.16
CA LYS A 294 24.22 11.30 46.33
C LYS A 294 25.11 12.54 46.53
N ALA A 295 25.62 13.12 45.45
CA ALA A 295 26.44 14.32 45.51
C ALA A 295 25.64 15.56 45.97
N ILE A 296 24.40 15.72 45.51
CA ILE A 296 23.48 16.79 45.97
C ILE A 296 23.29 16.71 47.49
N TYR A 297 22.96 15.53 48.01
CA TYR A 297 22.69 15.33 49.43
C TYR A 297 23.96 15.48 50.28
N ALA A 298 25.12 15.03 49.80
CA ALA A 298 26.40 15.27 50.45
C ALA A 298 26.77 16.76 50.50
N SER A 299 26.47 17.53 49.45
CA SER A 299 26.64 18.99 49.48
C SER A 299 25.66 19.65 50.45
N ALA A 300 24.41 19.17 50.55
CA ALA A 300 23.45 19.68 51.52
C ALA A 300 23.88 19.43 52.97
N GLN A 301 24.45 18.25 53.27
CA GLN A 301 25.02 17.99 54.59
C GLN A 301 26.13 19.01 54.95
N ARG A 302 27.07 19.27 54.03
CA ARG A 302 28.13 20.27 54.24
C ARG A 302 27.60 21.70 54.38
N ILE A 303 26.51 22.03 53.67
CA ILE A 303 25.83 23.31 53.85
C ILE A 303 25.26 23.40 55.27
N GLY A 304 24.70 22.32 55.81
CA GLY A 304 24.16 22.26 57.17
C GLY A 304 25.25 22.50 58.21
N GLU A 305 26.36 21.77 58.09
CA GLU A 305 27.55 21.94 58.95
C GLU A 305 28.05 23.40 58.93
N ALA A 306 28.14 24.03 57.74
CA ALA A 306 28.56 25.42 57.63
C ALA A 306 27.57 26.43 58.25
N LEU A 307 26.27 26.15 58.23
CA LEU A 307 25.25 27.01 58.87
C LEU A 307 25.31 26.89 60.40
N GLU A 308 25.49 25.68 60.92
CA GLU A 308 25.65 25.43 62.37
C GLU A 308 26.89 26.15 62.95
N ASP A 309 27.96 26.25 62.15
CA ASP A 309 29.19 26.98 62.50
C ASP A 309 29.09 28.51 62.29
N GLY A 310 27.95 29.02 61.77
CA GLY A 310 27.75 30.43 61.46
C GLY A 310 28.51 30.92 60.21
N GLU A 311 29.00 30.00 59.37
CA GLU A 311 29.76 30.27 58.15
C GLU A 311 28.85 30.47 56.91
N THR A 312 27.92 31.41 56.97
CA THR A 312 26.92 31.65 55.89
C THR A 312 27.53 31.86 54.50
N THR A 313 28.73 32.45 54.42
CA THR A 313 29.44 32.64 53.14
C THR A 313 29.90 31.30 52.55
N ALA A 314 30.39 30.38 53.38
CA ALA A 314 30.81 29.04 52.95
C ALA A 314 29.59 28.21 52.50
N ALA A 315 28.48 28.28 53.25
CA ALA A 315 27.21 27.64 52.89
C ALA A 315 26.71 28.08 51.50
N LYS A 316 26.68 29.40 51.24
CA LYS A 316 26.29 29.97 49.94
C LYS A 316 27.26 29.57 48.82
N TYR A 317 28.56 29.44 49.11
CA TYR A 317 29.56 28.96 48.17
C TYR A 317 29.34 27.50 47.77
N ILE A 318 29.14 26.59 48.74
CA ILE A 318 28.88 25.17 48.49
C ILE A 318 27.59 25.00 47.68
N PHE A 319 26.53 25.74 48.03
CA PHE A 319 25.29 25.72 47.26
C PHE A 319 25.52 26.06 45.79
N SER A 320 26.22 27.17 45.53
CA SER A 320 26.38 27.72 44.18
C SER A 320 27.35 26.90 43.31
N ASN A 321 28.42 26.36 43.91
CA ASN A 321 29.50 25.70 43.20
C ASN A 321 29.43 24.17 43.23
N GLU A 322 28.56 23.58 44.05
CA GLU A 322 28.42 22.13 44.11
C GLU A 322 26.97 21.71 43.92
N LEU A 323 26.09 22.10 44.85
CA LEU A 323 24.72 21.59 44.89
C LEU A 323 23.95 21.94 43.61
N LEU A 324 24.08 23.17 43.11
CA LEU A 324 23.49 23.59 41.83
C LEU A 324 24.04 22.79 40.64
N ILE A 325 25.35 22.52 40.61
CA ILE A 325 25.98 21.78 39.52
C ILE A 325 25.45 20.35 39.48
N TYR A 326 25.41 19.68 40.62
CA TYR A 326 24.88 18.31 40.71
C TYR A 326 23.38 18.26 40.45
N SER A 327 22.62 19.28 40.85
CA SER A 327 21.18 19.39 40.55
C SER A 327 20.91 19.49 39.05
N ASN A 328 21.67 20.32 38.33
CA ASN A 328 21.61 20.40 36.87
C ASN A 328 22.03 19.08 36.21
N GLY A 329 23.03 18.41 36.77
CA GLY A 329 23.46 17.08 36.33
C GLY A 329 22.35 16.04 36.46
N LEU A 330 21.69 15.99 37.62
CA LEU A 330 20.55 15.11 37.89
C LEU A 330 19.40 15.38 36.90
N GLU A 331 18.99 16.64 36.73
CA GLU A 331 17.89 17.00 35.82
C GLU A 331 18.13 16.47 34.40
N LYS A 332 19.35 16.65 33.86
CA LYS A 332 19.72 16.14 32.54
C LYS A 332 19.57 14.62 32.45
N GLN A 333 19.99 13.88 33.47
CA GLN A 333 19.83 12.42 33.49
C GLN A 333 18.36 12.02 33.55
N LEU A 334 17.53 12.70 34.34
CA LEU A 334 16.10 12.40 34.45
C LEU A 334 15.34 12.67 33.15
N GLN A 335 15.64 13.77 32.47
CA GLN A 335 15.06 14.09 31.15
C GLN A 335 15.44 13.03 30.11
N GLU A 336 16.70 12.58 30.11
CA GLU A 336 17.16 11.52 29.21
C GLU A 336 16.53 10.17 29.54
N ALA A 337 16.34 9.85 30.82
CA ALA A 337 15.63 8.65 31.26
C ALA A 337 14.17 8.65 30.80
N GLU A 338 13.46 9.78 30.92
CA GLU A 338 12.09 9.94 30.40
C GLU A 338 12.05 9.74 28.88
N ARG A 339 12.98 10.36 28.14
CA ARG A 339 13.05 10.23 26.68
C ARG A 339 13.26 8.78 26.26
N LEU A 340 14.21 8.09 26.88
CA LEU A 340 14.50 6.70 26.56
C LEU A 340 13.35 5.77 26.96
N HIS A 341 12.73 5.99 28.12
CA HIS A 341 11.57 5.21 28.54
C HIS A 341 10.39 5.37 27.56
N LYS A 342 10.12 6.57 27.04
CA LYS A 342 9.11 6.80 26.01
C LYS A 342 9.40 6.00 24.73
N LYS A 343 10.66 5.89 24.32
CA LYS A 343 11.04 5.04 23.16
C LYS A 343 10.79 3.56 23.40
N VAL A 344 11.09 3.09 24.62
CA VAL A 344 10.80 1.71 25.06
C VAL A 344 9.29 1.47 25.07
N GLN A 345 8.52 2.39 25.63
CA GLN A 345 7.06 2.35 25.61
C GLN A 345 6.50 2.28 24.18
N MET A 346 7.10 3.04 23.25
CA MET A 346 6.74 3.02 21.83
C MET A 346 7.26 1.80 21.07
N GLN A 347 7.99 0.86 21.69
CA GLN A 347 8.55 -0.32 21.03
C GLN A 347 9.32 0.02 19.73
N GLU A 348 10.02 1.16 19.71
CA GLU A 348 10.61 1.75 18.50
C GLU A 348 11.49 0.76 17.68
N PRO A 349 12.36 -0.08 18.29
CA PRO A 349 13.14 -1.07 17.54
C PRO A 349 12.27 -2.13 16.85
N ALA A 350 11.23 -2.60 17.52
CA ALA A 350 10.31 -3.60 16.99
C ALA A 350 9.45 -3.01 15.85
N TRP A 351 9.02 -1.76 15.98
CA TRP A 351 8.37 -1.01 14.90
C TRP A 351 9.28 -0.79 13.69
N LYS A 352 10.57 -0.53 13.91
CA LYS A 352 11.54 -0.42 12.81
C LYS A 352 11.64 -1.74 12.05
N THR A 353 11.72 -2.87 12.76
CA THR A 353 11.72 -4.20 12.13
C THR A 353 10.43 -4.48 11.37
N PHE A 354 9.27 -4.13 11.94
CA PHE A 354 7.98 -4.26 11.26
C PHE A 354 7.94 -3.50 9.92
N HIS A 355 8.33 -2.23 9.90
CA HIS A 355 8.34 -1.44 8.67
C HIS A 355 9.40 -1.87 7.66
N GLN A 356 10.59 -2.29 8.13
CA GLN A 356 11.72 -2.60 7.24
C GLN A 356 11.74 -4.04 6.73
N LYS A 357 11.08 -4.98 7.44
CA LYS A 357 11.10 -6.40 7.10
C LYS A 357 9.71 -6.98 6.86
N VAL A 358 8.72 -6.66 7.70
CA VAL A 358 7.37 -7.26 7.57
C VAL A 358 6.61 -6.63 6.41
N LEU A 359 6.42 -5.30 6.40
CA LEU A 359 5.62 -4.64 5.37
C LEU A 359 6.11 -4.87 3.92
N PRO A 360 7.42 -4.87 3.62
CA PRO A 360 7.89 -5.15 2.27
C PRO A 360 7.56 -6.58 1.81
N LEU A 361 7.71 -7.58 2.69
CA LEU A 361 7.37 -8.97 2.39
C LEU A 361 5.86 -9.17 2.19
N VAL A 362 5.04 -8.49 2.99
CA VAL A 362 3.58 -8.48 2.81
C VAL A 362 3.21 -7.86 1.46
N SER A 363 3.83 -6.74 1.09
CA SER A 363 3.59 -6.08 -0.19
C SER A 363 4.04 -6.94 -1.39
N GLU A 364 5.15 -7.67 -1.27
CA GLU A 364 5.61 -8.61 -2.30
C GLU A 364 4.63 -9.77 -2.50
N LEU A 365 4.01 -10.25 -1.42
CA LEU A 365 3.00 -11.31 -1.47
C LEU A 365 1.66 -10.87 -2.10
N GLN A 366 1.35 -9.58 -2.03
CA GLN A 366 0.11 -9.01 -2.57
C GLN A 366 0.22 -8.56 -4.04
N SER A 367 1.43 -8.42 -4.57
CA SER A 367 1.71 -8.06 -5.98
C SER A 367 1.74 -9.27 -6.90
#